data_AF-A0A2M7I9I8-F1
#
_entry.id   AF-A0A2M7I9I8-F1
#
_cell.length_a   1.000
_cell.length_b   1.000
_cell.length_c   1.000
_cell.angle_alpha   90.00
_cell.angle_beta   90.00
_cell.angle_gamma   90.00
#
_symmetry.space_group_name_H-M   'P 1'
#
loop_
_entity.id
_entity.type
_entity.pdbx_description
1 polymer ?
#
loop_
_entity_poly.entity_id
_entity_poly.type
_entity_poly.pdbx_seq_one_letter_code
_entity_poly.pdbx_strand_id
1 'polypeptide(L)'
;GFNPLPGDDRKTAKKRVWLPVEHFAAPVADWLKYCRTAADLLGDKAQPQPHPHNAIDRRTSTTGDGFAPYSMGRQWYGARGKQATTDTFALIDAALDIHIVLDESRLPAADLERALSDIGELGFGRDANIGLGRFRVDAFDTALFPTQADANAWLTLAPCAPQGLAWDAERCFYTVFTRFGRHGDIGVHLRNPFKSPVLLANTGAVLSPVHYRGALFTGQGLGGIGADGEGVLSKAIPETVHQGYAPVVGVRLPTQGGNKQ
;
A
#
# COMPACT_ATOMS: atom_id res chain seq x y z
N GLY A 1 11.11 -21.82 12.43
CA GLY A 1 11.13 -22.05 10.97
C GLY A 1 9.70 -21.98 10.44
N PHE A 2 9.53 -21.67 9.15
CA PHE A 2 8.23 -21.68 8.47
C PHE A 2 7.85 -23.12 8.06
N ASN A 3 6.56 -23.48 8.12
CA ASN A 3 6.09 -24.82 7.78
C ASN A 3 5.72 -24.90 6.29
N PRO A 4 6.53 -25.57 5.43
CA PRO A 4 6.29 -25.61 3.99
C PRO A 4 4.95 -26.28 3.66
N LEU A 5 4.34 -25.86 2.55
CA LEU A 5 3.17 -26.54 2.01
C LEU A 5 3.61 -27.86 1.36
N PRO A 6 2.96 -28.99 1.67
CA PRO A 6 3.28 -30.26 1.03
C PRO A 6 3.08 -30.18 -0.48
N GLY A 7 4.13 -30.46 -1.26
CA GLY A 7 4.05 -30.56 -2.72
C GLY A 7 3.94 -29.25 -3.52
N ASP A 8 3.99 -28.08 -2.87
CA ASP A 8 3.89 -26.78 -3.54
C ASP A 8 5.29 -26.26 -3.94
N ASP A 9 5.47 -25.82 -5.19
CA ASP A 9 6.71 -25.18 -5.65
C ASP A 9 6.91 -23.85 -4.91
N ARG A 10 8.14 -23.55 -4.49
CA ARG A 10 8.51 -22.26 -3.86
C ARG A 10 8.03 -21.06 -4.67
N LYS A 11 7.91 -21.21 -6.00
CA LYS A 11 7.38 -20.16 -6.89
C LYS A 11 5.88 -19.92 -6.72
N THR A 12 5.06 -20.95 -6.49
CA THR A 12 3.61 -20.81 -6.28
C THR A 12 3.32 -20.23 -4.89
N ALA A 13 4.04 -20.72 -3.88
CA ALA A 13 3.98 -20.21 -2.51
C ALA A 13 4.14 -18.68 -2.41
N LYS A 14 5.10 -18.09 -3.16
CA LYS A 14 5.37 -16.64 -3.14
C LYS A 14 4.20 -15.77 -3.61
N LYS A 15 3.21 -16.33 -4.32
CA LYS A 15 2.04 -15.58 -4.80
C LYS A 15 0.94 -15.48 -3.74
N ARG A 16 1.00 -16.30 -2.68
CA ARG A 16 0.03 -16.32 -1.57
C ARG A 16 0.40 -15.22 -0.57
N VAL A 17 -0.16 -14.03 -0.75
CA VAL A 17 0.23 -12.81 0.00
C VAL A 17 -0.91 -12.23 0.84
N TRP A 18 -2.11 -12.82 0.79
CA TRP A 18 -3.28 -12.34 1.53
C TRP A 18 -3.71 -13.34 2.59
N LEU A 19 -3.65 -12.96 3.86
CA LEU A 19 -4.12 -13.78 4.99
C LEU A 19 -5.56 -13.38 5.35
N PRO A 20 -6.53 -14.31 5.31
CA PRO A 20 -7.86 -14.06 5.85
C PRO A 20 -7.80 -13.77 7.37
N VAL A 21 -8.56 -12.77 7.82
CA VAL A 21 -8.50 -12.25 9.20
C VAL A 21 -8.83 -13.33 10.24
N GLU A 22 -9.73 -14.26 9.92
CA GLU A 22 -10.11 -15.39 10.76
C GLU A 22 -8.93 -16.32 11.10
N HIS A 23 -7.87 -16.29 10.28
CA HIS A 23 -6.65 -17.08 10.49
C HIS A 23 -5.51 -16.28 11.12
N PHE A 24 -5.71 -15.00 11.44
CA PHE A 24 -4.67 -14.15 12.02
C PHE A 24 -4.15 -14.69 13.35
N ALA A 25 -5.00 -15.29 14.18
CA ALA A 25 -4.62 -15.85 15.46
C ALA A 25 -3.75 -17.12 15.35
N ALA A 26 -3.68 -17.76 14.18
CA ALA A 26 -2.82 -18.92 13.97
C ALA A 26 -1.34 -18.54 14.11
N PRO A 27 -0.46 -19.48 14.50
CA PRO A 27 0.98 -19.22 14.53
C PRO A 27 1.49 -18.70 13.19
N VAL A 28 2.37 -17.68 13.21
CA VAL A 28 2.94 -17.08 11.98
C VAL A 28 3.59 -18.13 11.06
N ALA A 29 4.17 -19.19 11.65
CA ALA A 29 4.77 -20.30 10.91
C ALA A 29 3.78 -21.10 10.04
N ASP A 30 2.48 -21.01 10.32
CA ASP A 30 1.39 -21.73 9.64
C ASP A 30 0.61 -20.87 8.66
N TRP A 31 0.79 -19.54 8.65
CA TRP A 31 -0.04 -18.62 7.87
C TRP A 31 -0.13 -18.93 6.38
N LEU A 32 0.96 -19.37 5.74
CA LEU A 32 0.95 -19.66 4.31
C LEU A 32 -0.05 -20.75 3.91
N LYS A 33 -0.42 -21.66 4.85
CA LYS A 33 -1.48 -22.66 4.64
C LYS A 33 -2.84 -22.02 4.35
N TYR A 34 -3.05 -20.84 4.91
CA TYR A 34 -4.29 -20.08 4.80
C TYR A 34 -4.19 -18.94 3.78
N CYS A 35 -2.98 -18.48 3.47
CA CYS A 35 -2.79 -17.38 2.54
C CYS A 35 -3.32 -17.70 1.14
N ARG A 36 -3.99 -16.69 0.56
CA ARG A 36 -4.58 -16.68 -0.76
C ARG A 36 -3.76 -15.80 -1.71
N THR A 37 -3.88 -16.07 -3.00
CA THR A 37 -3.32 -15.24 -4.06
C THR A 37 -4.27 -14.08 -4.38
N ALA A 38 -3.78 -13.04 -5.05
CA ALA A 38 -4.64 -11.96 -5.53
C ALA A 38 -5.69 -12.46 -6.53
N ALA A 39 -5.38 -13.49 -7.32
CA ALA A 39 -6.33 -14.10 -8.26
C ALA A 39 -7.47 -14.83 -7.54
N ASP A 40 -7.21 -15.45 -6.39
CA ASP A 40 -8.26 -16.08 -5.57
C ASP A 40 -9.27 -15.06 -5.01
N LEU A 41 -8.85 -13.80 -4.86
CA LEU A 41 -9.68 -12.72 -4.31
C LEU A 41 -10.36 -11.88 -5.40
N LEU A 42 -9.62 -11.53 -6.46
CA LEU A 42 -10.05 -10.58 -7.49
C LEU A 42 -10.31 -11.23 -8.86
N GLY A 43 -10.00 -12.51 -9.03
CA GLY A 43 -10.06 -13.19 -10.33
C GLY A 43 -9.12 -12.54 -11.36
N ASP A 44 -9.58 -12.46 -12.61
CA ASP A 44 -8.84 -11.84 -13.73
C ASP A 44 -8.51 -10.35 -13.50
N LYS A 45 -9.21 -9.70 -12.57
CA LYS A 45 -8.99 -8.29 -12.21
C LYS A 45 -7.75 -8.06 -11.35
N ALA A 46 -7.12 -9.13 -10.88
CA ALA A 46 -5.86 -9.05 -10.17
C ALA A 46 -4.72 -8.50 -11.04
N GLN A 47 -4.88 -8.47 -12.37
CA GLN A 47 -3.87 -8.00 -13.31
C GLN A 47 -4.32 -6.71 -14.01
N PRO A 48 -3.41 -5.72 -14.16
CA PRO A 48 -3.66 -4.56 -15.00
C PRO A 48 -3.92 -4.96 -16.45
N GLN A 49 -5.01 -4.46 -17.03
CA GLN A 49 -5.35 -4.65 -18.44
C GLN A 49 -4.69 -3.55 -19.30
N PRO A 50 -4.06 -3.89 -20.43
CA PRO A 50 -3.47 -2.89 -21.31
C PRO A 50 -4.56 -2.03 -21.96
N HIS A 51 -4.42 -0.71 -21.83
CA HIS A 51 -5.26 0.27 -22.50
C HIS A 51 -4.40 1.06 -23.51
N PRO A 52 -4.67 0.95 -24.82
CA PRO A 52 -3.91 1.66 -25.83
C PRO A 52 -4.27 3.15 -25.86
N HIS A 53 -3.25 3.98 -26.03
CA HIS A 53 -3.34 5.42 -26.19
C HIS A 53 -2.67 5.84 -27.50
N ASN A 54 -3.19 6.91 -28.10
CA ASN A 54 -2.58 7.56 -29.25
C ASN A 54 -2.83 9.07 -29.19
N ALA A 55 -1.91 9.87 -29.74
CA ALA A 55 -2.04 11.32 -29.80
C ALA A 55 -2.31 11.76 -31.25
N ILE A 56 -3.32 12.61 -31.44
CA ILE A 56 -3.71 13.13 -32.75
C ILE A 56 -3.44 14.64 -32.75
N ASP A 57 -2.62 15.09 -33.71
CA ASP A 57 -2.51 16.51 -34.05
C ASP A 57 -3.79 16.94 -34.76
N ARG A 58 -4.57 17.81 -34.12
CA ARG A 58 -5.88 18.27 -34.63
C ARG A 58 -5.76 19.22 -35.82
N ARG A 59 -4.59 19.81 -36.08
CA ARG A 59 -4.37 20.72 -37.20
C ARG A 59 -4.13 19.95 -38.50
N THR A 60 -3.45 18.81 -38.40
CA THR A 60 -3.13 17.95 -39.55
C THR A 60 -4.05 16.74 -39.66
N SER A 61 -4.83 16.44 -38.62
CA SER A 61 -5.60 15.20 -38.47
C SER A 61 -4.72 13.95 -38.58
N THR A 62 -3.44 14.06 -38.24
CA THR A 62 -2.47 12.97 -38.25
C THR A 62 -2.03 12.63 -36.83
N THR A 63 -1.42 11.47 -36.68
CA THR A 63 -0.52 11.21 -35.53
C THR A 63 0.78 12.01 -35.74
N GLY A 64 1.62 12.16 -34.70
CA GLY A 64 2.85 12.97 -34.73
C GLY A 64 3.90 12.49 -35.76
N ASP A 65 5.13 12.18 -35.34
CA ASP A 65 6.13 11.55 -36.22
C ASP A 65 5.74 10.07 -36.48
N GLY A 66 4.65 9.85 -37.21
CA GLY A 66 4.08 8.55 -37.53
C GLY A 66 3.09 8.00 -36.49
N PHE A 67 2.66 6.75 -36.69
CA PHE A 67 1.73 6.03 -35.83
C PHE A 67 2.48 5.31 -34.69
N ALA A 68 2.52 5.94 -33.51
CA ALA A 68 3.23 5.44 -32.33
C ALA A 68 2.29 5.26 -31.12
N PRO A 69 1.34 4.30 -31.17
CA PRO A 69 0.49 4.02 -30.02
C PRO A 69 1.32 3.45 -28.86
N TYR A 70 0.93 3.77 -27.64
CA TYR A 70 1.52 3.20 -26.43
C TYR A 70 0.43 2.67 -25.50
N SER A 71 0.73 1.61 -24.76
CA SER A 71 -0.24 1.01 -23.84
C SER A 71 0.08 1.37 -22.40
N MET A 72 -0.96 1.67 -21.64
CA MET A 72 -0.87 1.85 -20.18
C MET A 72 -1.75 0.81 -19.49
N GLY A 73 -1.21 0.16 -18.46
CA GLY A 73 -2.00 -0.78 -17.66
C GLY A 73 -3.06 -0.05 -16.84
N ARG A 74 -4.30 -0.53 -16.88
CA ARG A 74 -5.42 -0.08 -16.05
C ARG A 74 -5.94 -1.24 -15.21
N GLN A 75 -6.16 -0.99 -13.93
CA GLN A 75 -6.75 -1.98 -13.05
C GLN A 75 -8.20 -1.61 -12.75
N TRP A 76 -9.10 -2.57 -12.94
CA TRP A 76 -10.53 -2.41 -12.71
C TRP A 76 -10.95 -3.32 -11.58
N TYR A 77 -11.62 -2.79 -10.57
CA TYR A 77 -12.01 -3.58 -9.39
C TYR A 77 -13.46 -4.09 -9.48
N GLY A 78 -14.33 -3.44 -10.29
CA GLY A 78 -15.72 -3.89 -10.53
C GLY A 78 -15.87 -5.03 -11.56
N ALA A 79 -16.89 -5.88 -11.41
CA ALA A 79 -17.25 -6.98 -12.33
C ALA A 79 -18.56 -6.68 -13.03
N ARG A 80 -18.73 -7.21 -14.24
CA ARG A 80 -20.06 -7.27 -14.86
C ARG A 80 -20.75 -8.54 -14.36
N GLY A 81 -21.85 -8.38 -13.63
CA GLY A 81 -22.66 -9.49 -13.10
C GLY A 81 -24.13 -9.30 -13.40
N LYS A 82 -24.90 -10.40 -13.43
CA LYS A 82 -26.37 -10.29 -13.43
C LYS A 82 -26.80 -9.70 -12.09
N GLN A 83 -27.64 -8.67 -12.13
CA GLN A 83 -28.27 -8.15 -10.92
C GLN A 83 -29.20 -9.23 -10.36
N ALA A 84 -29.16 -9.47 -9.04
CA ALA A 84 -29.93 -10.56 -8.42
C ALA A 84 -31.46 -10.47 -8.68
N THR A 85 -31.94 -9.29 -9.06
CA THR A 85 -33.35 -8.94 -9.21
C THR A 85 -33.80 -8.73 -10.66
N THR A 86 -32.90 -8.81 -11.64
CA THR A 86 -33.20 -8.42 -13.02
C THR A 86 -32.29 -9.16 -14.00
N ASP A 87 -32.81 -9.53 -15.18
CA ASP A 87 -31.99 -10.07 -16.28
C ASP A 87 -31.04 -9.03 -16.93
N THR A 88 -30.79 -7.92 -16.23
CA THR A 88 -29.89 -6.85 -16.64
C THR A 88 -28.51 -7.07 -16.03
N PHE A 89 -27.47 -6.97 -16.86
CA PHE A 89 -26.09 -6.97 -16.38
C PHE A 89 -25.75 -5.58 -15.82
N ALA A 90 -25.40 -5.53 -14.53
CA ALA A 90 -24.90 -4.33 -13.86
C ALA A 90 -23.40 -4.47 -13.57
N LEU A 91 -22.75 -3.32 -13.36
CA LEU A 91 -21.43 -3.31 -12.74
C LEU A 91 -21.62 -3.54 -11.23
N ILE A 92 -20.89 -4.51 -10.70
CA ILE A 92 -20.78 -4.81 -9.28
C ILE A 92 -19.41 -4.31 -8.86
N ASP A 93 -19.37 -3.23 -8.09
CA ASP A 93 -18.12 -2.68 -7.58
C ASP A 93 -17.47 -3.63 -6.55
N ALA A 94 -16.14 -3.59 -6.47
CA ALA A 94 -15.46 -4.24 -5.36
C ALA A 94 -15.61 -3.37 -4.11
N ALA A 95 -15.98 -3.99 -3.00
CA ALA A 95 -15.83 -3.40 -1.68
C ALA A 95 -14.38 -3.60 -1.22
N LEU A 96 -13.72 -2.51 -0.85
CA LEU A 96 -12.36 -2.51 -0.32
C LEU A 96 -12.31 -1.62 0.92
N ASP A 97 -11.59 -2.08 1.94
CA ASP A 97 -11.38 -1.31 3.16
C ASP A 97 -10.05 -0.56 3.12
N ILE A 98 -10.08 0.69 3.58
CA ILE A 98 -8.87 1.48 3.83
C ILE A 98 -8.79 1.70 5.34
N HIS A 99 -7.65 1.34 5.92
CA HIS A 99 -7.44 1.47 7.35
C HIS A 99 -6.39 2.53 7.65
N ILE A 100 -6.75 3.44 8.53
CA ILE A 100 -5.97 4.63 8.86
C ILE A 100 -5.84 4.71 10.38
N VAL A 101 -4.62 4.97 10.85
CA VAL A 101 -4.39 5.36 12.23
C VAL A 101 -4.47 6.89 12.28
N LEU A 102 -5.46 7.39 13.01
CA LEU A 102 -5.78 8.82 13.08
C LEU A 102 -5.42 9.39 14.45
N ASP A 103 -4.74 10.53 14.46
CA ASP A 103 -4.57 11.38 15.64
C ASP A 103 -5.60 12.51 15.57
N GLU A 104 -6.73 12.33 16.25
CA GLU A 104 -7.84 13.28 16.23
C GLU A 104 -7.51 14.63 16.87
N SER A 105 -6.41 14.73 17.63
CA SER A 105 -5.92 16.03 18.13
C SER A 105 -5.34 16.91 17.02
N ARG A 106 -5.00 16.30 15.86
CA ARG A 106 -4.41 16.99 14.70
C ARG A 106 -5.36 17.09 13.52
N LEU A 107 -6.22 16.09 13.33
CA LEU A 107 -7.20 16.04 12.25
C LEU A 107 -8.49 15.38 12.76
N PRO A 108 -9.60 16.12 12.89
CA PRO A 108 -10.88 15.55 13.28
C PRO A 108 -11.32 14.44 12.31
N ALA A 109 -11.95 13.38 12.85
CA ALA A 109 -12.43 12.26 12.05
C ALA A 109 -13.38 12.69 10.91
N ALA A 110 -14.29 13.64 11.18
CA ALA A 110 -15.21 14.17 10.19
C ALA A 110 -14.51 14.89 9.03
N ASP A 111 -13.37 15.54 9.29
CA ASP A 111 -12.59 16.19 8.23
C ASP A 111 -11.86 15.16 7.35
N LEU A 112 -11.38 14.06 7.95
CA LEU A 112 -10.81 12.95 7.18
C LEU A 112 -11.86 12.26 6.32
N GLU A 113 -13.05 11.96 6.85
CA GLU A 113 -14.15 11.34 6.11
C GLU A 113 -14.56 12.19 4.90
N ARG A 114 -14.73 13.51 5.11
CA ARG A 114 -15.02 14.46 4.04
C ARG A 114 -13.91 14.47 2.99
N ALA A 115 -12.65 14.58 3.41
CA ALA A 115 -11.52 14.58 2.48
C ALA A 115 -11.44 13.29 1.65
N LEU A 116 -11.72 12.12 2.25
CA LEU A 116 -11.76 10.84 1.52
C LEU A 116 -12.92 10.80 0.52
N SER A 117 -14.09 11.33 0.88
CA SER A 117 -15.23 11.45 -0.02
C SER A 117 -14.91 12.35 -1.22
N ASP A 118 -14.32 13.52 -0.98
CA ASP A 118 -13.90 14.45 -2.03
C ASP A 118 -12.86 13.82 -2.97
N ILE A 119 -11.88 13.09 -2.42
CA ILE A 119 -10.89 12.34 -3.21
C ILE A 119 -11.58 11.29 -4.08
N GLY A 120 -12.56 10.57 -3.54
CA GLY A 120 -13.33 9.56 -4.26
C GLY A 120 -14.12 10.15 -5.44
N GLU A 121 -14.74 11.33 -5.25
CA GLU A 121 -15.50 12.04 -6.28
C GLU A 121 -14.63 12.66 -7.36
N LEU A 122 -13.49 13.26 -7.00
CA LEU A 122 -12.56 13.85 -7.95
C LEU A 122 -11.78 12.79 -8.72
N GLY A 123 -11.44 11.69 -8.05
CA GLY A 123 -10.53 10.65 -8.53
C GLY A 123 -9.08 10.89 -8.07
N PHE A 124 -8.36 9.82 -7.77
CA PHE A 124 -6.96 9.89 -7.32
C PHE A 124 -5.97 9.25 -8.29
N GLY A 125 -4.72 9.70 -8.20
CA GLY A 125 -3.60 9.10 -8.92
C GLY A 125 -3.51 9.56 -10.38
N ARG A 126 -2.86 8.74 -11.20
CA ARG A 126 -2.66 9.03 -12.63
C ARG A 126 -4.01 9.01 -13.34
N ASP A 127 -4.21 9.94 -14.26
CA ASP A 127 -5.38 9.99 -15.15
C ASP A 127 -6.73 10.26 -14.42
N ALA A 128 -6.67 10.85 -13.21
CA ALA A 128 -7.87 11.31 -12.50
C ALA A 128 -8.70 12.32 -13.33
N ASN A 129 -8.02 13.16 -14.12
CA ASN A 129 -8.64 14.12 -15.04
C ASN A 129 -9.45 13.49 -16.18
N ILE A 130 -9.23 12.20 -16.48
CA ILE A 130 -10.03 11.44 -17.45
C ILE A 130 -10.94 10.40 -16.76
N GLY A 131 -11.18 10.58 -15.45
CA GLY A 131 -12.17 9.82 -14.68
C GLY A 131 -11.65 8.56 -14.00
N LEU A 132 -10.33 8.31 -13.96
CA LEU A 132 -9.78 7.17 -13.21
C LEU A 132 -9.61 7.47 -11.71
N GLY A 133 -9.43 6.41 -10.92
CA GLY A 133 -9.17 6.51 -9.49
C GLY A 133 -10.36 6.98 -8.66
N ARG A 134 -11.59 6.90 -9.18
CA ARG A 134 -12.79 7.23 -8.43
C ARG A 134 -13.22 6.07 -7.54
N PHE A 135 -13.79 6.40 -6.39
CA PHE A 135 -14.40 5.46 -5.45
C PHE A 135 -15.48 6.18 -4.64
N ARG A 136 -16.30 5.42 -3.93
CA ARG A 136 -17.27 5.95 -2.97
C ARG A 136 -16.92 5.44 -1.59
N VAL A 137 -17.03 6.31 -0.59
CA VAL A 137 -16.95 5.90 0.83
C VAL A 137 -18.33 5.40 1.23
N ASP A 138 -18.44 4.10 1.49
CA ASP A 138 -19.69 3.46 1.90
C ASP A 138 -19.90 3.51 3.42
N ALA A 139 -18.81 3.42 4.18
CA ALA A 139 -18.80 3.46 5.65
C ALA A 139 -17.50 4.09 6.15
N PHE A 140 -17.58 4.77 7.30
CA PHE A 140 -16.44 5.36 7.99
C PHE A 140 -16.58 5.09 9.50
N ASP A 141 -15.94 4.03 9.96
CA ASP A 141 -16.10 3.52 11.32
C ASP A 141 -14.75 3.27 12.00
N THR A 142 -14.77 3.31 13.34
CA THR A 142 -13.63 2.88 14.13
C THR A 142 -13.44 1.37 14.00
N ALA A 143 -12.29 0.94 13.49
CA ALA A 143 -11.95 -0.47 13.36
C ALA A 143 -11.04 -0.94 14.50
N LEU A 144 -11.34 -2.12 15.05
CA LEU A 144 -10.44 -2.83 15.96
C LEU A 144 -9.61 -3.85 15.18
N PHE A 145 -8.30 -3.68 15.22
CA PHE A 145 -7.38 -4.61 14.59
C PHE A 145 -6.99 -5.76 15.51
N PRO A 146 -6.87 -6.99 15.00
CA PRO A 146 -6.46 -8.11 15.81
C PRO A 146 -4.98 -7.98 16.21
N THR A 147 -4.66 -8.46 17.40
CA THR A 147 -3.27 -8.65 17.86
C THR A 147 -3.15 -10.06 18.42
N GLN A 148 -2.03 -10.74 18.16
CA GLN A 148 -1.78 -12.04 18.75
C GLN A 148 -1.49 -11.92 20.25
N ALA A 149 -1.91 -12.92 21.02
CA ALA A 149 -1.50 -13.06 22.41
C ALA A 149 0.03 -13.21 22.52
N ASP A 150 0.63 -12.58 23.52
CA ASP A 150 2.10 -12.51 23.70
C ASP A 150 2.86 -12.03 22.45
N ALA A 151 2.25 -11.10 21.70
CA ALA A 151 2.92 -10.49 20.56
C ALA A 151 4.28 -9.90 20.99
N ASN A 152 5.28 -10.11 20.15
CA ASN A 152 6.66 -9.71 20.41
C ASN A 152 7.34 -9.09 19.17
N ALA A 153 6.58 -8.88 18.11
CA ALA A 153 6.95 -8.19 16.89
C ALA A 153 5.72 -7.50 16.29
N TRP A 154 5.96 -6.61 15.33
CA TRP A 154 4.92 -5.93 14.56
C TRP A 154 4.95 -6.38 13.11
N LEU A 155 3.78 -6.60 12.52
CA LEU A 155 3.60 -6.73 11.07
C LEU A 155 3.09 -5.40 10.52
N THR A 156 3.79 -4.81 9.56
CA THR A 156 3.38 -3.54 8.95
C THR A 156 2.30 -3.74 7.89
N LEU A 157 1.27 -2.89 7.91
CA LEU A 157 0.19 -2.89 6.93
C LEU A 157 0.42 -1.90 5.77
N ALA A 158 1.53 -1.15 5.83
CA ALA A 158 1.98 -0.23 4.79
C ALA A 158 3.52 -0.19 4.73
N PRO A 159 4.12 0.42 3.69
CA PRO A 159 5.55 0.67 3.67
C PRO A 159 5.98 1.57 4.83
N CYS A 160 7.09 1.23 5.47
CA CYS A 160 7.57 1.84 6.71
C CYS A 160 8.99 2.37 6.57
N ALA A 161 9.32 3.46 7.27
CA ALA A 161 10.68 3.99 7.43
C ALA A 161 11.27 3.59 8.79
N PRO A 162 11.88 2.39 8.94
CA PRO A 162 12.38 1.90 10.22
C PRO A 162 13.75 2.48 10.64
N GLN A 163 14.47 3.19 9.76
CA GLN A 163 15.86 3.59 9.97
C GLN A 163 16.07 4.44 11.25
N GLY A 164 17.18 4.26 11.97
CA GLY A 164 17.46 5.07 13.17
C GLY A 164 16.54 4.81 14.37
N LEU A 165 15.67 3.79 14.32
CA LEU A 165 14.86 3.33 15.44
C LEU A 165 15.46 2.05 16.07
N ALA A 166 15.03 1.72 17.29
CA ALA A 166 15.61 0.63 18.08
C ALA A 166 14.98 -0.73 17.77
N TRP A 167 15.69 -1.53 16.94
CA TRP A 167 15.25 -2.86 16.51
C TRP A 167 16.19 -3.97 16.95
N ASP A 168 15.62 -5.15 17.19
CA ASP A 168 16.33 -6.41 17.14
C ASP A 168 16.46 -6.86 15.67
N ALA A 169 17.58 -6.49 15.05
CA ALA A 169 17.80 -6.65 13.61
C ALA A 169 17.74 -8.11 13.15
N GLU A 170 18.15 -9.07 13.99
CA GLU A 170 18.11 -10.51 13.66
C GLU A 170 16.69 -11.07 13.58
N ARG A 171 15.73 -10.33 14.16
CA ARG A 171 14.31 -10.68 14.20
C ARG A 171 13.45 -9.72 13.38
N CYS A 172 14.08 -8.95 12.48
CA CYS A 172 13.41 -8.14 11.49
C CYS A 172 13.47 -8.81 10.12
N PHE A 173 12.32 -8.98 9.48
CA PHE A 173 12.19 -9.60 8.16
C PHE A 173 11.41 -8.68 7.24
N TYR A 174 12.06 -8.19 6.18
CA TYR A 174 11.42 -7.27 5.25
C TYR A 174 12.05 -7.37 3.86
N THR A 175 11.32 -6.86 2.88
CA THR A 175 11.88 -6.53 1.56
C THR A 175 12.01 -5.03 1.45
N VAL A 176 13.00 -4.56 0.69
CA VAL A 176 13.18 -3.12 0.44
C VAL A 176 12.19 -2.67 -0.63
N PHE A 177 11.51 -1.56 -0.38
CA PHE A 177 10.63 -0.89 -1.31
C PHE A 177 11.15 0.53 -1.57
N THR A 178 11.40 0.86 -2.83
CA THR A 178 11.84 2.20 -3.23
C THR A 178 10.66 2.99 -3.73
N ARG A 179 10.32 4.09 -3.04
CA ARG A 179 9.27 5.01 -3.47
C ARG A 179 9.87 6.14 -4.27
N PHE A 180 9.50 6.19 -5.55
CA PHE A 180 9.79 7.30 -6.44
C PHE A 180 8.61 8.27 -6.41
N GLY A 181 8.90 9.55 -6.17
CA GLY A 181 7.89 10.59 -6.08
C GLY A 181 8.21 11.74 -7.02
N ARG A 182 7.15 12.35 -7.54
CA ARG A 182 7.20 13.69 -8.16
C ARG A 182 6.37 14.63 -7.31
N HIS A 183 6.73 15.91 -7.32
CA HIS A 183 5.88 16.95 -6.81
C HIS A 183 4.66 17.10 -7.71
N GLY A 184 3.48 17.26 -7.09
CA GLY A 184 2.26 17.62 -7.80
C GLY A 184 2.11 19.14 -7.91
N ASP A 185 1.03 19.57 -8.57
CA ASP A 185 0.60 20.96 -8.63
C ASP A 185 1.72 21.94 -9.04
N ILE A 186 1.94 23.03 -8.31
CA ILE A 186 2.94 24.05 -8.62
C ILE A 186 4.36 23.47 -8.75
N GLY A 187 4.64 22.36 -8.05
CA GLY A 187 5.92 21.68 -8.09
C GLY A 187 6.22 21.01 -9.43
N VAL A 188 5.22 20.75 -10.28
CA VAL A 188 5.42 20.26 -11.65
C VAL A 188 6.02 21.35 -12.55
N HIS A 189 5.74 22.62 -12.24
CA HIS A 189 6.25 23.76 -13.00
C HIS A 189 7.65 24.21 -12.58
N LEU A 190 8.22 23.60 -11.53
CA LEU A 190 9.60 23.83 -11.12
C LEU A 190 10.59 23.09 -12.03
N ARG A 191 11.82 23.60 -12.10
CA ARG A 191 12.89 23.04 -12.95
C ARG A 191 13.19 21.56 -12.69
N ASN A 192 13.00 21.09 -11.45
CA ASN A 192 13.15 19.69 -11.08
C ASN A 192 11.95 19.23 -10.25
N PRO A 193 10.96 18.56 -10.87
CA PRO A 193 9.75 18.12 -10.18
C PRO A 193 9.95 16.81 -9.40
N PHE A 194 11.17 16.27 -9.32
CA PHE A 194 11.41 14.95 -8.71
C PHE A 194 11.84 15.05 -7.24
N LYS A 195 11.28 14.17 -6.41
CA LYS A 195 11.77 13.90 -5.07
C LYS A 195 12.92 12.89 -5.13
N SER A 196 13.85 12.98 -4.18
CA SER A 196 14.83 11.92 -3.95
C SER A 196 14.11 10.60 -3.67
N PRO A 197 14.54 9.48 -4.28
CA PRO A 197 13.97 8.17 -3.99
C PRO A 197 14.10 7.83 -2.50
N VAL A 198 13.03 7.29 -1.91
CA VAL A 198 13.00 6.91 -0.50
C VAL A 198 13.05 5.38 -0.38
N LEU A 199 13.99 4.87 0.43
CA LEU A 199 14.05 3.45 0.79
C LEU A 199 13.19 3.18 2.01
N LEU A 200 12.30 2.20 1.90
CA LEU A 200 11.36 1.79 2.93
C LEU A 200 11.42 0.27 3.13
N ALA A 201 11.03 -0.22 4.30
CA ALA A 201 10.59 -1.59 4.45
C ALA A 201 9.21 -1.73 3.82
N ASN A 202 9.01 -2.73 2.96
CA ASN A 202 7.74 -2.91 2.24
C ASN A 202 6.59 -3.32 3.19
N THR A 203 5.34 -3.23 2.71
CA THR A 203 4.17 -3.79 3.40
C THR A 203 4.40 -5.27 3.73
N GLY A 204 3.95 -5.70 4.91
CA GLY A 204 4.16 -7.04 5.43
C GLY A 204 5.54 -7.24 6.05
N ALA A 205 6.29 -6.16 6.32
CA ALA A 205 7.52 -6.24 7.09
C ALA A 205 7.21 -6.70 8.51
N VAL A 206 8.00 -7.64 9.02
CA VAL A 206 7.99 -8.05 10.42
C VAL A 206 9.13 -7.32 11.12
N LEU A 207 8.80 -6.43 12.06
CA LEU A 207 9.76 -5.59 12.78
C LEU A 207 9.70 -5.91 14.27
N SER A 208 10.83 -6.33 14.85
CA SER A 208 10.94 -6.66 16.27
C SER A 208 11.62 -5.51 17.02
N PRO A 209 10.89 -4.71 17.81
CA PRO A 209 11.51 -3.67 18.63
C PRO A 209 12.34 -4.30 19.76
N VAL A 210 13.40 -3.61 20.20
CA VAL A 210 14.20 -4.04 21.37
C VAL A 210 13.32 -4.17 22.62
N HIS A 211 12.30 -3.30 22.74
CA HIS A 211 11.28 -3.37 23.77
C HIS A 211 9.90 -3.34 23.15
N TYR A 212 9.21 -4.49 23.16
CA TYR A 212 7.86 -4.60 22.65
C TYR A 212 6.84 -3.85 23.52
N ARG A 213 5.96 -3.11 22.87
CA ARG A 213 4.81 -2.41 23.47
C ARG A 213 3.64 -2.44 22.49
N GLY A 214 2.42 -2.30 22.99
CA GLY A 214 1.27 -2.04 22.13
C GLY A 214 1.46 -0.72 21.39
N ALA A 215 1.24 -0.73 20.08
CA ALA A 215 1.31 0.46 19.23
C ALA A 215 0.35 0.29 18.05
N LEU A 216 -0.19 1.41 17.56
CA LEU A 216 -1.07 1.41 16.38
C LEU A 216 -0.29 1.57 15.07
N PHE A 217 0.90 2.19 15.13
CA PHE A 217 1.77 2.39 13.99
C PHE A 217 3.25 2.34 14.39
N THR A 218 4.12 2.23 13.40
CA THR A 218 5.57 2.35 13.54
C THR A 218 6.17 3.16 12.38
N GLY A 219 7.47 3.44 12.43
CA GLY A 219 8.18 4.25 11.43
C GLY A 219 8.22 5.73 11.79
N GLN A 220 8.54 6.57 10.79
CA GLN A 220 8.79 8.00 11.02
C GLN A 220 8.52 8.86 9.77
N GLY A 221 8.34 10.15 9.99
CA GLY A 221 8.39 11.15 8.93
C GLY A 221 9.83 11.35 8.45
N LEU A 222 10.01 11.50 7.15
CA LEU A 222 11.30 11.80 6.53
C LEU A 222 11.25 13.14 5.81
N GLY A 223 12.40 13.76 5.61
CA GLY A 223 12.53 14.99 4.82
C GLY A 223 12.49 16.25 5.67
N GLY A 224 12.01 17.33 5.04
CA GLY A 224 12.13 18.68 5.57
C GLY A 224 13.51 19.29 5.34
N ILE A 225 13.74 20.41 6.03
CA ILE A 225 14.97 21.19 5.96
C ILE A 225 16.02 20.58 6.89
N GLY A 226 17.18 20.27 6.33
CA GLY A 226 18.33 19.74 7.06
C GLY A 226 19.02 20.78 7.93
N ALA A 227 19.97 20.33 8.75
CA ALA A 227 20.78 21.22 9.61
C ALA A 227 21.63 22.23 8.83
N ASP A 228 21.91 21.95 7.55
CA ASP A 228 22.60 22.83 6.60
C ASP A 228 21.66 23.84 5.91
N GLY A 229 20.37 23.82 6.23
CA GLY A 229 19.35 24.69 5.61
C GLY A 229 18.84 24.17 4.25
N GLU A 230 19.33 23.02 3.79
CA GLU A 230 18.97 22.44 2.50
C GLU A 230 17.86 21.39 2.62
N GLY A 231 17.12 21.19 1.53
CA GLY A 231 16.06 20.17 1.49
C GLY A 231 16.58 18.74 1.44
N VAL A 232 16.20 17.91 2.41
CA VAL A 232 16.67 16.51 2.48
C VAL A 232 16.10 15.64 1.35
N LEU A 233 14.81 15.80 1.04
CA LEU A 233 14.13 14.99 0.01
C LEU A 233 13.91 15.72 -1.32
N SER A 234 14.15 17.02 -1.37
CA SER A 234 14.11 17.78 -2.60
C SER A 234 14.87 19.09 -2.43
N LYS A 235 15.83 19.33 -3.33
CA LYS A 235 16.50 20.63 -3.41
C LYS A 235 15.61 21.73 -3.99
N ALA A 236 14.58 21.34 -4.75
CA ALA A 236 13.67 22.30 -5.38
C ALA A 236 12.57 22.78 -4.42
N ILE A 237 12.19 21.95 -3.45
CA ILE A 237 11.19 22.26 -2.43
C ILE A 237 11.73 21.76 -1.07
N PRO A 238 12.49 22.58 -0.33
CA PRO A 238 13.16 22.14 0.89
C PRO A 238 12.25 21.55 1.96
N GLU A 239 11.01 22.01 2.03
CA GLU A 239 9.98 21.58 2.99
C GLU A 239 9.39 20.20 2.67
N THR A 240 9.88 19.53 1.61
CA THR A 240 9.37 18.24 1.18
C THR A 240 9.52 17.18 2.27
N VAL A 241 8.38 16.66 2.72
CA VAL A 241 8.30 15.53 3.64
C VAL A 241 7.79 14.25 2.95
N HIS A 242 8.03 13.13 3.63
CA HIS A 242 7.49 11.83 3.28
C HIS A 242 6.95 11.12 4.52
N GLN A 243 5.74 10.57 4.42
CA GLN A 243 5.13 9.75 5.46
C GLN A 243 5.71 8.34 5.41
N GLY A 244 6.65 8.03 6.30
CA GLY A 244 7.17 6.68 6.50
C GLY A 244 6.54 5.95 7.69
N TYR A 245 5.36 6.39 8.12
CA TYR A 245 4.57 5.74 9.18
C TYR A 245 3.69 4.64 8.58
N ALA A 246 3.69 3.46 9.21
CA ALA A 246 2.85 2.33 8.80
C ALA A 246 1.99 1.86 9.98
N PRO A 247 0.67 1.65 9.79
CA PRO A 247 -0.14 0.91 10.75
C PRO A 247 0.45 -0.47 11.01
N VAL A 248 0.31 -0.97 12.23
CA VAL A 248 0.85 -2.28 12.62
C VAL A 248 -0.15 -3.14 13.35
N VAL A 249 0.03 -4.45 13.23
CA VAL A 249 -0.62 -5.45 14.07
C VAL A 249 0.43 -6.25 14.84
N GLY A 250 0.13 -6.60 16.09
CA GLY A 250 1.03 -7.39 16.91
C GLY A 250 1.02 -8.87 16.51
N VAL A 251 2.22 -9.42 16.28
CA VAL A 251 2.42 -10.82 15.94
C VAL A 251 3.40 -11.47 16.92
N ARG A 252 3.23 -12.77 17.15
CA ARG A 252 4.11 -13.58 17.97
C ARG A 252 5.04 -14.39 17.09
N LEU A 253 6.30 -14.00 17.09
CA LEU A 253 7.38 -14.82 16.57
C LEU A 253 7.79 -15.86 17.63
N PRO A 254 8.16 -17.08 17.22
CA PRO A 254 8.79 -18.04 18.12
C PRO A 254 10.00 -17.40 18.82
N THR A 255 10.14 -17.63 20.12
CA THR A 255 11.38 -17.34 20.83
C THR A 255 12.50 -18.13 20.19
N GLN A 256 13.68 -17.52 19.99
CA GLN A 256 14.85 -18.29 19.56
C GLN A 256 15.03 -19.44 20.57
N GLY A 257 14.90 -20.68 20.10
CA GLY A 257 15.29 -21.82 20.91
C GLY A 257 16.79 -21.68 21.15
N GLY A 258 17.21 -21.71 22.41
CA GLY A 258 18.61 -21.89 22.74
C GLY A 258 19.15 -23.06 21.92
N ASN A 259 20.36 -22.89 21.39
CA ASN A 259 21.06 -23.91 20.61
C ASN A 259 20.72 -25.30 21.14
N LYS A 260 20.09 -26.13 20.29
CA LYS A 260 20.18 -27.57 20.48
C LYS A 260 21.66 -27.92 20.31
N GLN A 261 22.38 -27.93 21.42
CA GLN A 261 23.63 -28.68 21.55
C GLN A 261 23.30 -30.17 21.48
#